data_AF-A0A1E4TXD4-F1
#
_entry.id   AF-A0A1E4TXD4-F1
#
_cell.length_a   1.000
_cell.length_b   1.000
_cell.length_c   1.000
_cell.angle_alpha   90.00
_cell.angle_beta   90.00
_cell.angle_gamma   90.00
#
_symmetry.space_group_name_H-M   'P 1'
#
loop_
_entity.id
_entity.type
_entity.pdbx_description
1 polymer ?
#
loop_
_entity_poly.entity_id
_entity_poly.type
_entity_poly.pdbx_seq_one_letter_code
_entity_poly.pdbx_strand_id
1 'polypeptide(L)' 'MNREGFVPSVNAANAASGIGATKNFLGVKYLCSNCCVQFSLNKNDPVRCKECGHRVLYKARTRRMVQFEAR' A
#
# COMPACT_ATOMS: atom_id res chain seq x y z
N MET A 1 -21.53 -24.05 -28.50
CA MET A 1 -20.56 -23.15 -27.84
C MET A 1 -21.03 -22.88 -26.42
N ASN A 2 -20.69 -23.76 -25.47
CA ASN A 2 -21.09 -23.59 -24.07
C ASN A 2 -20.03 -22.72 -23.38
N ARG A 3 -20.43 -21.52 -22.96
CA ARG A 3 -19.58 -20.58 -22.21
C ARG A 3 -19.48 -21.06 -20.78
N GLU A 4 -18.34 -21.63 -20.40
CA GLU A 4 -18.04 -21.92 -19.00
C GLU A 4 -17.79 -20.60 -18.28
N GLY A 5 -18.74 -20.20 -17.43
CA GLY A 5 -18.62 -19.04 -16.57
C GLY A 5 -17.54 -19.28 -15.51
N PHE A 6 -16.74 -18.26 -15.22
CA PHE A 6 -15.75 -18.29 -14.16
C PHE A 6 -16.41 -18.54 -12.80
N VAL A 7 -16.13 -19.70 -12.18
CA VAL A 7 -16.59 -20.04 -10.82
C VAL A 7 -15.50 -19.62 -9.83
N PRO A 8 -15.71 -18.63 -8.95
CA PRO A 8 -14.73 -18.29 -7.94
C PRO A 8 -14.57 -19.44 -6.95
N SER A 9 -13.32 -19.79 -6.66
CA SER A 9 -12.95 -20.87 -5.74
C SER A 9 -13.60 -20.69 -4.36
N VAL A 10 -14.27 -21.75 -3.88
CA VAL A 10 -14.92 -21.85 -2.56
C VAL A 10 -13.97 -21.67 -1.37
N ASN A 11 -12.66 -21.55 -1.63
CA ASN A 11 -11.66 -21.18 -0.62
C ASN A 11 -11.59 -19.65 -0.36
N ALA A 12 -12.43 -18.84 -1.01
CA ALA A 12 -12.52 -17.40 -0.79
C ALA A 12 -12.90 -17.02 0.67
N ALA A 13 -13.54 -17.91 1.42
CA ALA A 13 -13.90 -17.66 2.82
C ALA A 13 -12.65 -17.49 3.72
N ASN A 14 -11.57 -18.25 3.50
CA ASN A 14 -10.33 -18.12 4.27
C ASN A 14 -9.45 -16.94 3.80
N ALA A 15 -9.61 -16.50 2.55
CA ALA A 15 -8.95 -15.28 2.05
C ALA A 15 -9.57 -14.00 2.64
N ALA A 16 -10.86 -14.02 3.00
CA ALA A 16 -11.56 -12.90 3.63
C ALA A 16 -11.11 -12.68 5.09
N SER A 17 -10.74 -13.74 5.81
CA SER A 17 -10.34 -13.69 7.23
C SER A 17 -9.03 -12.91 7.47
N GLY A 18 -8.18 -12.77 6.46
CA GLY A 18 -6.92 -12.00 6.54
C GLY A 18 -7.07 -10.50 6.33
N ILE A 19 -8.24 -10.02 5.89
CA ILE A 19 -8.45 -8.63 5.44
C ILE A 19 -9.05 -7.74 6.55
N GLY A 20 -9.62 -8.35 7.60
CA GLY A 20 -10.38 -7.63 8.64
C GLY A 20 -9.55 -6.91 9.72
N ALA A 21 -8.32 -7.36 10.01
CA ALA A 21 -7.60 -6.92 11.22
C ALA A 21 -6.50 -5.86 10.99
N THR A 22 -6.13 -5.50 9.75
CA THR A 22 -4.95 -4.66 9.48
C THR A 22 -5.27 -3.33 8.77
N LYS A 23 -6.52 -2.86 8.78
CA LYS A 23 -6.86 -1.59 8.12
C LYS A 23 -6.37 -0.33 8.86
N ASN A 24 -6.00 -0.43 10.14
CA ASN A 24 -5.71 0.75 10.97
C ASN A 24 -4.26 0.88 11.51
N PHE A 25 -3.33 -0.04 11.22
CA PHE A 25 -1.99 -0.03 11.86
C PHE A 25 -0.76 0.09 10.96
N LEU A 26 -0.91 0.18 9.64
CA LEU A 26 0.23 0.43 8.75
C LEU A 26 0.32 1.94 8.50
N GLY A 27 0.98 2.66 9.41
CA GLY A 27 1.24 4.10 9.27
C GLY A 27 1.80 4.48 7.89
N VAL A 28 1.59 5.74 7.49
CA VAL A 28 2.02 6.24 6.18
C VAL A 28 3.55 6.18 6.09
N LYS A 29 4.05 5.46 5.08
CA LYS A 29 5.47 5.42 4.76
C LYS A 29 5.79 6.47 3.71
N TYR A 30 6.97 7.05 3.82
CA TYR A 30 7.50 8.04 2.91
C TYR A 30 8.81 7.54 2.30
N LEU A 31 9.09 7.97 1.08
CA LEU A 31 10.30 7.69 0.31
C LEU A 31 11.06 9.00 0.11
N CYS A 32 12.36 9.02 0.37
CA CYS A 32 13.17 10.18 0.06
C CYS A 32 13.45 10.29 -1.45
N SER A 33 13.44 11.51 -1.99
CA SER A 33 13.75 11.79 -3.39
C SER A 33 15.20 11.51 -3.81
N ASN A 34 16.18 11.63 -2.90
CA ASN A 34 17.60 11.46 -3.24
C ASN A 34 18.13 10.07 -2.86
N CYS A 35 17.97 9.65 -1.59
CA CYS A 35 18.50 8.37 -1.13
C CYS A 35 17.55 7.19 -1.33
N CYS A 36 16.32 7.43 -1.81
CA CYS A 36 15.30 6.40 -2.06
C CYS A 36 14.94 5.52 -0.85
N VAL A 37 15.34 5.91 0.36
CA VAL A 37 15.07 5.15 1.58
C VAL A 37 13.63 5.36 2.04
N GLN A 38 12.99 4.26 2.42
CA GLN A 38 11.63 4.23 2.93
C GLN A 38 11.61 4.30 4.46
N PHE A 39 10.91 5.29 5.02
CA PHE A 39 10.76 5.45 6.46
C PHE A 39 9.35 5.93 6.85
N SER A 40 8.99 5.85 8.13
CA SER A 40 7.76 6.43 8.66
C SER A 40 8.05 7.75 9.40
N LEU A 41 7.16 8.72 9.23
CA LEU A 41 7.26 10.04 9.88
C LEU A 41 6.02 10.27 10.74
N ASN A 42 6.19 10.75 11.97
CA ASN A 42 5.06 11.14 12.81
C ASN A 42 4.52 12.52 12.39
N LYS A 43 3.29 12.85 12.80
CA LYS A 43 2.63 14.11 12.42
C LYS A 43 3.37 15.37 12.87
N ASN A 44 4.10 15.29 14.00
CA ASN A 44 4.81 16.43 14.60
C ASN A 44 6.30 16.46 14.24
N ASP A 45 6.81 15.43 13.55
CA ASP A 45 8.21 15.38 13.17
C ASP A 45 8.48 16.33 11.99
N PRO A 46 9.63 17.02 11.94
CA PRO A 46 9.98 17.88 10.81
C PRO A 46 10.14 17.06 9.53
N VAL A 47 9.66 17.60 8.41
CA VAL A 47 9.74 16.95 7.07
C VAL A 47 11.19 16.93 6.58
N ARG A 48 11.94 15.91 7.02
CA ARG A 48 13.35 15.68 6.67
C ARG A 48 13.62 14.19 6.59
N CYS A 49 14.42 13.77 5.61
CA CYS A 49 14.97 12.42 5.59
C CYS A 49 16.01 12.26 6.71
N LYS A 50 15.95 11.12 7.43
CA LYS A 50 16.85 10.82 8.55
C LYS A 50 18.29 10.51 8.13
N GLU A 51 18.50 10.10 6.88
CA GLU A 51 19.83 9.72 6.39
C GLU A 51 20.54 10.84 5.63
N CYS A 52 19.84 11.54 4.71
CA CYS A 52 20.45 12.56 3.85
C CYS A 52 20.05 14.01 4.18
N GLY A 53 19.08 14.23 5.06
CA GLY A 53 18.64 15.58 5.45
C GLY A 53 17.80 16.35 4.41
N HIS A 54 17.56 15.79 3.22
CA HIS A 54 16.67 16.40 2.23
C HIS A 54 15.21 16.45 2.70
N ARG A 55 14.48 17.45 2.21
CA ARG A 55 13.11 17.78 2.64
C ARG A 55 12.01 17.33 1.69
N VAL A 56 12.37 16.82 0.50
CA VAL A 56 11.39 16.34 -0.49
C VAL A 56 11.17 14.85 -0.31
N LEU A 57 9.95 14.50 0.11
CA LEU A 57 9.51 13.14 0.40
C LEU A 57 8.28 12.78 -0.45
N TYR A 58 8.26 11.58 -1.01
CA TYR A 58 7.10 11.01 -1.69
C TYR A 58 6.32 10.10 -0.76
N LYS A 59 4.99 10.11 -0.85
CA LYS A 59 4.15 9.13 -0.14
C LYS A 59 4.29 7.77 -0.81
N ALA A 60 4.47 6.71 -0.01
CA ALA A 60 4.56 5.36 -0.55
C ALA A 60 3.23 4.90 -1.18
N ARG A 61 3.33 4.02 -2.19
CA ARG A 61 2.17 3.40 -2.85
C ARG A 61 1.30 2.65 -1.83
N THR A 62 -0.01 2.70 -2.02
CA THR A 62 -0.94 1.89 -1.25
C THR A 62 -0.69 0.40 -1.50
N ARG A 63 -0.81 -0.42 -0.45
CA ARG A 63 -0.79 -1.90 -0.59
C ARG A 63 -2.14 -2.47 -1.02
N ARG A 64 -3.18 -1.64 -1.03
CA ARG A 64 -4.52 -2.04 -1.49
C ARG A 64 -4.49 -2.21 -3.01
N MET A 65 -5.01 -3.33 -3.51
CA MET A 65 -5.17 -3.56 -4.94
C MET A 65 -6.09 -2.50 -5.53
N VAL A 66 -5.71 -1.97 -6.70
CA VAL A 66 -6.51 -1.01 -7.47
C VAL A 66 -6.83 -1.67 -8.80
N GLN A 67 -8.11 -1.72 -9.16
CA GLN A 67 -8.60 -2.23 -10.44
C GLN A 67 -8.84 -1.06 -11.39
N PHE A 68 -8.34 -1.19 -12.62
CA PHE A 68 -8.58 -0.23 -13.70
C PHE A 68 -9.38 -0.90 -14.82
N GLU A 69 -10.17 -0.11 -15.54
CA GLU A 69 -10.82 -0.51 -16.80
C GLU A 69 -9.93 -0.08 -17.99
N ALA A 70 -9.81 -0.93 -19.01
CA ALA A 70 -9.02 -0.66 -20.20
C ALA A 70 -9.89 0.05 -21.27
N ARG A 71 -10.24 1.30 -20.99
CA ARG A 71 -10.90 2.18 -21.96
C ARG A 71 -9.89 2.90 -22.84
#